data_AF-A0A1Y4EB19-F1
#
_entry.id   AF-A0A1Y4EB19-F1
#
_cell.length_a   1.000
_cell.length_b   1.000
_cell.length_c   1.000
_cell.angle_alpha   90.00
_cell.angle_beta   90.00
_cell.angle_gamma   90.00
#
_symmetry.space_group_name_H-M   'P 1'
#
loop_
_entity.id
_entity.type
_entity.pdbx_description
1 polymer ?
#
loop_
_entity_poly.entity_id
_entity_poly.type
_entity_poly.pdbx_seq_one_letter_code
_entity_poly.pdbx_strand_id
1 'polypeptide(L)'
;MKARSLIIAVLCSFMGVVNTFAQNLFNENTSASLTGVWQMCFYSSSLPALPGDLKPSNSLKILGESGEFTNVVMMPTGAIIIGSGTYTQNNDSTFTEHVKKNIHLPQLDGKDNVMHYEMAENGTLMFVRFKSAEKGDDVWSHEIWRKIDMPSVYPTDIVR
;
A
#
# COMPACT_ATOMS: atom_id res chain seq x y z
N MET A 1 2.50 22.45 51.52
CA MET A 1 3.37 21.81 50.51
C MET A 1 2.66 20.75 49.64
N LYS A 2 1.71 19.95 50.16
CA LYS A 2 1.04 18.87 49.40
C LYS A 2 0.12 19.33 48.25
N ALA A 3 -0.65 20.39 48.43
CA ALA A 3 -1.58 20.88 47.39
C ALA A 3 -0.89 21.47 46.14
N ARG A 4 0.29 22.10 46.32
CA ARG A 4 1.08 22.63 45.19
C ARG A 4 1.71 21.53 44.33
N SER A 5 2.11 20.42 44.95
CA SER A 5 2.65 19.24 44.24
C SER A 5 1.57 18.51 43.44
N LEU A 6 0.34 18.44 43.95
CA LEU A 6 -0.82 17.88 43.24
C LEU A 6 -1.22 18.70 42.00
N ILE A 7 -1.19 20.03 42.09
CA ILE A 7 -1.51 20.90 40.94
C ILE A 7 -0.46 20.75 39.83
N ILE A 8 0.83 20.67 40.19
CA ILE A 8 1.91 20.46 39.22
C ILE A 8 1.79 19.09 38.55
N ALA A 9 1.48 18.03 39.32
CA ALA A 9 1.29 16.70 38.77
C ALA A 9 0.12 16.61 37.78
N VAL A 10 -1.00 17.30 38.06
CA VAL A 10 -2.17 17.38 37.17
C VAL A 10 -1.86 18.19 35.90
N LEU A 11 -1.09 19.27 35.99
CA LEU A 11 -0.64 20.03 34.82
C LEU A 11 0.29 19.20 33.93
N CYS A 12 1.23 18.46 34.52
CA CYS A 12 2.16 17.61 33.76
C CYS A 12 1.45 16.45 33.06
N SER A 13 0.44 15.83 33.69
CA SER A 13 -0.36 14.79 33.04
C SER A 13 -1.26 15.36 31.95
N PHE A 14 -1.79 16.58 32.11
CA PHE A 14 -2.52 17.25 31.03
C PHE A 14 -1.61 17.57 29.83
N MET A 15 -0.40 18.08 30.05
CA MET A 15 0.57 18.31 28.97
C MET A 15 1.01 17.00 28.28
N GLY A 16 1.16 15.91 29.03
CA GLY A 16 1.48 14.59 28.48
C GLY A 16 0.39 14.08 27.53
N VAL A 17 -0.88 14.19 27.95
CA VAL A 17 -2.04 13.78 27.14
C VAL A 17 -2.19 14.64 25.90
N VAL A 18 -2.03 15.96 26.02
CA VAL A 18 -2.09 16.90 24.87
C VAL A 18 -0.98 16.62 23.85
N ASN A 19 0.22 16.25 24.29
CA ASN A 19 1.30 15.85 23.39
C ASN A 19 0.99 14.55 22.64
N THR A 20 0.38 13.55 23.29
CA THR A 20 -0.02 12.31 22.62
C THR A 20 -1.12 12.54 21.58
N PHE A 21 -2.12 13.37 21.91
CA PHE A 21 -3.16 13.75 20.96
C PHE A 21 -2.61 14.56 19.79
N ALA A 22 -1.71 15.51 20.05
CA ALA A 22 -1.06 16.29 19.01
C ALA A 22 -0.23 15.39 18.08
N GLN A 23 0.58 14.47 18.63
CA GLN A 23 1.35 13.51 17.82
C GLN A 23 0.45 12.63 16.94
N ASN A 24 -0.69 12.16 17.44
CA ASN A 24 -1.65 11.40 16.66
C ASN A 24 -2.31 12.26 15.56
N LEU A 25 -2.65 13.52 15.85
CA LEU A 25 -3.22 14.47 14.88
C LEU A 25 -2.21 14.91 13.79
N PHE A 26 -0.93 15.02 14.16
CA PHE A 26 0.15 15.40 13.24
C PHE A 26 0.62 14.22 12.36
N ASN A 27 0.54 12.98 12.84
CA ASN A 27 0.79 11.79 12.02
C ASN A 27 -0.31 11.53 10.97
N GLU A 28 -1.50 12.07 11.17
CA GLU A 28 -2.61 11.95 10.22
C GLU A 28 -2.42 12.79 8.94
N ASN A 29 -1.50 13.77 8.96
CA ASN A 29 -1.28 14.73 7.86
C ASN A 29 -0.01 14.48 7.02
N THR A 30 0.73 13.40 7.27
CA THR A 30 1.78 12.95 6.33
C THR A 30 1.16 12.00 5.33
N SER A 31 1.23 12.33 4.03
CA SER A 31 0.87 11.44 2.93
C SER A 31 1.44 10.05 3.21
N ALA A 32 0.57 9.03 3.26
CA ALA A 32 1.00 7.67 3.56
C ALA A 32 2.06 7.25 2.54
N SER A 33 3.25 6.88 3.03
CA SER A 33 4.34 6.49 2.15
C SER A 33 3.98 5.22 1.39
N LEU A 34 4.00 5.32 0.05
CA LEU A 34 3.80 4.18 -0.84
C LEU A 34 4.98 3.20 -0.81
N THR A 35 6.14 3.62 -0.31
CA THR A 35 7.33 2.79 -0.28
C THR A 35 7.10 1.50 0.52
N GLY A 36 7.57 0.39 -0.04
CA GLY A 36 7.50 -0.92 0.57
C GLY A 36 7.24 -2.03 -0.45
N VAL A 37 7.06 -3.24 0.08
CA VAL A 37 6.67 -4.41 -0.70
C VAL A 37 5.17 -4.62 -0.51
N TRP A 38 4.45 -4.73 -1.60
CA TRP A 38 3.00 -4.88 -1.64
C TRP A 38 2.64 -6.20 -2.30
N GLN A 39 1.73 -6.96 -1.70
CA GLN A 39 1.18 -8.18 -2.25
C GLN A 39 -0.22 -7.93 -2.79
N MET A 40 -0.46 -8.30 -4.05
CA MET A 40 -1.77 -8.17 -4.66
C MET A 40 -2.76 -9.09 -3.93
N CYS A 41 -4.00 -8.67 -3.83
CA CYS A 41 -5.09 -9.41 -3.22
C CYS A 41 -6.28 -9.50 -4.17
N PHE A 42 -7.16 -10.47 -3.94
CA PHE A 42 -8.42 -10.63 -4.65
C PHE A 42 -9.50 -11.14 -3.70
N TYR A 43 -10.76 -10.93 -4.07
CA TYR A 43 -11.89 -11.49 -3.34
C TYR A 43 -12.15 -12.94 -3.78
N SER A 44 -12.29 -13.83 -2.81
CA SER A 44 -12.64 -15.24 -3.04
C SER A 44 -13.82 -15.64 -2.18
N SER A 45 -14.87 -16.18 -2.80
CA SER A 45 -16.08 -16.63 -2.12
C SER A 45 -16.33 -18.11 -2.39
N SER A 46 -16.81 -18.83 -1.38
CA SER A 46 -17.27 -20.22 -1.52
C SER A 46 -18.69 -20.30 -2.10
N LEU A 47 -19.42 -19.18 -2.21
CA LEU A 47 -20.79 -19.13 -2.68
C LEU A 47 -20.98 -17.97 -3.68
N PRO A 48 -21.58 -18.19 -4.87
CA PRO A 48 -21.72 -17.15 -5.89
C PRO A 48 -22.47 -15.89 -5.45
N ALA A 49 -23.38 -16.02 -4.49
CA ALA A 49 -24.26 -14.93 -4.04
C ALA A 49 -23.69 -14.11 -2.88
N LEU A 50 -22.52 -14.47 -2.33
CA LEU A 50 -21.92 -13.78 -1.19
C LEU A 50 -20.64 -13.06 -1.60
N PRO A 51 -20.42 -11.83 -1.09
CA PRO A 51 -19.10 -11.19 -1.15
C PRO A 51 -18.02 -12.13 -0.61
N GLY A 52 -16.88 -12.16 -1.27
CA GLY A 52 -15.75 -12.99 -0.87
C GLY A 52 -14.90 -12.37 0.22
N ASP A 53 -14.04 -13.20 0.80
CA ASP A 53 -12.96 -12.74 1.67
C ASP A 53 -11.78 -12.25 0.84
N LEU A 54 -11.06 -11.25 1.36
CA LEU A 54 -9.81 -10.82 0.76
C LEU A 54 -8.72 -11.88 0.99
N LYS A 55 -8.13 -12.38 -0.10
CA LYS A 55 -7.03 -13.37 -0.06
C LYS A 55 -5.79 -12.83 -0.78
N PRO A 56 -4.58 -13.17 -0.29
CA PRO A 56 -3.35 -12.82 -0.98
C PRO A 56 -3.22 -13.59 -2.31
N SER A 57 -2.66 -12.92 -3.30
CA SER A 57 -2.27 -13.47 -4.60
C SER A 57 -0.76 -13.77 -4.64
N ASN A 58 -0.28 -14.19 -5.79
CA ASN A 58 1.14 -14.46 -6.07
C ASN A 58 1.88 -13.28 -6.73
N SER A 59 1.22 -12.13 -6.92
CA SER A 59 1.83 -10.93 -7.50
C SER A 59 2.31 -9.96 -6.41
N LEU A 60 3.51 -9.41 -6.62
CA LEU A 60 4.13 -8.41 -5.77
C LEU A 60 4.37 -7.11 -6.55
N LYS A 61 4.26 -5.97 -5.88
CA LYS A 61 4.70 -4.66 -6.34
C LYS A 61 5.69 -4.11 -5.32
N ILE A 62 6.90 -3.82 -5.77
CA ILE A 62 7.95 -3.24 -4.94
C ILE A 62 8.04 -1.76 -5.32
N LEU A 63 7.84 -0.88 -4.35
CA LEU A 63 7.99 0.57 -4.49
C LEU A 63 9.17 1.00 -3.64
N GLY A 64 10.27 1.36 -4.30
CA GLY A 64 11.53 1.70 -3.65
C GLY A 64 11.60 3.14 -3.16
N GLU A 65 12.49 3.40 -2.20
CA GLU A 65 12.70 4.73 -1.62
C GLU A 65 13.21 5.75 -2.64
N SER A 66 13.91 5.29 -3.69
CA SER A 66 14.45 6.17 -4.75
C SER A 66 13.47 6.40 -5.90
N GLY A 67 12.22 5.95 -5.76
CA GLY A 67 11.17 6.14 -6.76
C GLY A 67 11.18 5.11 -7.88
N GLU A 68 11.83 3.96 -7.72
CA GLU A 68 11.71 2.82 -8.63
C GLU A 68 10.49 1.95 -8.31
N PHE A 69 9.88 1.35 -9.33
CA PHE A 69 8.92 0.27 -9.11
C PHE A 69 9.27 -0.99 -9.89
N THR A 70 8.94 -2.15 -9.31
CA THR A 70 9.02 -3.46 -9.97
C THR A 70 7.81 -4.30 -9.61
N ASN A 71 7.11 -4.82 -10.63
CA ASN A 71 6.03 -5.78 -10.48
C ASN A 71 6.58 -7.19 -10.75
N VAL A 72 6.35 -8.12 -9.82
CA VAL A 72 6.84 -9.50 -9.85
C VAL A 72 5.66 -10.45 -9.72
N VAL A 73 5.70 -11.59 -10.42
CA VAL A 73 4.77 -12.70 -10.21
C VAL A 73 5.55 -13.92 -9.77
N MET A 74 5.16 -14.50 -8.65
CA MET A 74 5.71 -15.76 -8.14
C MET A 74 5.02 -16.93 -8.87
N MET A 75 5.78 -17.70 -9.64
CA MET A 75 5.29 -18.92 -10.27
C MET A 75 5.93 -20.15 -9.62
N PRO A 76 5.31 -21.35 -9.73
CA PRO A 76 5.93 -22.60 -9.27
C PRO A 76 7.31 -22.88 -9.89
N THR A 77 7.57 -22.34 -11.09
CA THR A 77 8.84 -22.49 -11.81
C THR A 77 9.87 -21.40 -11.51
N GLY A 78 9.52 -20.41 -10.68
CA GLY A 78 10.37 -19.26 -10.37
C GLY A 78 9.64 -17.93 -10.55
N ALA A 79 10.16 -16.90 -9.88
CA ALA A 79 9.63 -15.55 -9.99
C ALA A 79 9.97 -14.92 -11.36
N ILE A 80 9.05 -14.12 -11.91
CA ILE A 80 9.30 -13.31 -13.10
C ILE A 80 8.96 -11.85 -12.83
N ILE A 81 9.77 -10.93 -13.38
CA ILE A 81 9.43 -9.51 -13.44
C ILE A 81 8.46 -9.31 -14.61
N ILE A 82 7.29 -8.77 -14.32
CA ILE A 82 6.26 -8.48 -15.33
C ILE A 82 6.19 -7.00 -15.69
N GLY A 83 6.75 -6.11 -14.88
CA GLY A 83 6.79 -4.69 -15.16
C GLY A 83 7.83 -3.96 -14.31
N SER A 84 8.38 -2.87 -14.85
CA SER A 84 9.36 -2.05 -14.15
C SER A 84 9.36 -0.62 -14.68
N GLY A 85 9.86 0.30 -13.86
CA GLY A 85 10.01 1.71 -14.20
C GLY A 85 10.31 2.54 -12.97
N THR A 86 9.89 3.79 -13.00
CA THR A 86 9.91 4.69 -11.83
C THR A 86 8.49 5.10 -11.47
N TYR A 87 8.28 5.63 -10.27
CA TYR A 87 7.01 6.18 -9.84
C TYR A 87 7.20 7.52 -9.14
N THR A 88 6.19 8.38 -9.26
CA THR A 88 6.12 9.66 -8.56
C THR A 88 4.81 9.70 -7.79
N GLN A 89 4.86 9.86 -6.46
CA GLN A 89 3.68 10.13 -5.66
C GLN A 89 3.28 11.60 -5.85
N ASN A 90 2.17 11.85 -6.52
CA ASN A 90 1.76 13.20 -6.91
C ASN A 90 1.04 13.92 -5.77
N ASN A 91 0.20 13.19 -5.03
CA ASN A 91 -0.58 13.65 -3.88
C ASN A 91 -1.11 12.45 -3.08
N ASP A 92 -1.99 12.72 -2.12
CA ASP A 92 -2.58 11.73 -1.20
C ASP A 92 -3.56 10.74 -1.85
N SER A 93 -3.84 10.88 -3.15
CA SER A 93 -4.80 10.03 -3.87
C SER A 93 -4.33 9.57 -5.24
N THR A 94 -3.15 10.01 -5.69
CA THR A 94 -2.61 9.65 -7.01
C THR A 94 -1.08 9.49 -7.00
N PHE A 95 -0.61 8.49 -7.73
CA PHE A 95 0.79 8.36 -8.12
C PHE A 95 0.87 8.01 -9.61
N THR A 96 1.98 8.36 -10.25
CA THR A 96 2.23 8.04 -11.66
C THR A 96 3.29 6.97 -11.74
N GLU A 97 3.01 5.86 -12.42
CA GLU A 97 4.05 4.91 -12.85
C GLU A 97 4.59 5.37 -14.21
N HIS A 98 5.87 5.71 -14.27
CA HIS A 98 6.61 5.96 -15.51
C HIS A 98 7.14 4.62 -16.02
N VAL A 99 6.36 3.95 -16.85
CA VAL A 99 6.57 2.55 -17.22
C VAL A 99 7.72 2.44 -18.22
N LYS A 100 8.81 1.76 -17.82
CA LYS A 100 9.91 1.42 -18.74
C LYS A 100 9.53 0.22 -19.61
N LYS A 101 8.98 -0.82 -18.99
CA LYS A 101 8.55 -2.05 -19.66
C LYS A 101 7.48 -2.74 -18.83
N ASN A 102 6.45 -3.30 -19.46
CA ASN A 102 5.42 -4.10 -18.82
C ASN A 102 4.91 -5.20 -19.76
N ILE A 103 5.20 -6.47 -19.47
CA ILE A 103 4.74 -7.61 -20.30
C ILE A 103 3.31 -8.05 -19.96
N HIS A 104 2.76 -7.61 -18.83
CA HIS A 104 1.36 -7.83 -18.48
C HIS A 104 0.44 -6.82 -19.18
N LEU A 105 0.91 -5.57 -19.32
CA LEU A 105 0.24 -4.47 -20.00
C LEU A 105 1.21 -3.81 -21.02
N PRO A 106 1.53 -4.46 -22.15
CA PRO A 106 2.51 -3.98 -23.14
C PRO A 106 2.22 -2.60 -23.73
N GLN A 107 0.94 -2.22 -23.78
CA GLN A 107 0.48 -0.91 -24.24
C GLN A 107 1.00 0.26 -23.40
N LEU A 108 1.43 0.00 -22.16
CA LEU A 108 2.01 0.99 -21.25
C LEU A 108 3.53 1.17 -21.45
N ASP A 109 4.18 0.37 -22.29
CA ASP A 109 5.62 0.48 -22.53
C ASP A 109 6.02 1.92 -22.93
N GLY A 110 6.91 2.53 -22.14
CA GLY A 110 7.41 3.89 -22.35
C GLY A 110 6.41 5.00 -22.03
N LYS A 111 5.31 4.70 -21.32
CA LYS A 111 4.25 5.66 -21.01
C LYS A 111 4.04 5.84 -19.52
N ASP A 112 3.38 6.94 -19.20
CA ASP A 112 2.88 7.20 -17.86
C ASP A 112 1.54 6.49 -17.65
N ASN A 113 1.40 5.86 -16.49
CA ASN A 113 0.16 5.28 -16.01
C ASN A 113 -0.25 5.98 -14.71
N VAL A 114 -1.33 6.77 -14.76
CA VAL A 114 -1.83 7.48 -13.59
C VAL A 114 -2.68 6.54 -12.74
N MET A 115 -2.19 6.25 -11.55
CA MET A 115 -2.77 5.35 -10.59
C MET A 115 -3.49 6.16 -9.51
N HIS A 116 -4.80 6.03 -9.42
CA HIS A 116 -5.57 6.59 -8.31
C HIS A 116 -5.60 5.56 -7.18
N TYR A 117 -5.32 5.99 -5.96
CA TYR A 117 -5.28 5.09 -4.81
C TYR A 117 -6.02 5.63 -3.59
N GLU A 118 -6.42 4.71 -2.73
CA GLU A 118 -6.97 4.97 -1.41
C GLU A 118 -6.29 4.04 -0.41
N MET A 119 -5.84 4.60 0.71
CA MET A 119 -5.25 3.84 1.82
C MET A 119 -6.32 3.48 2.85
N ALA A 120 -6.28 2.24 3.31
CA ALA A 120 -7.11 1.70 4.37
C ALA A 120 -6.25 0.92 5.38
N GLU A 121 -6.87 0.46 6.47
CA GLU A 121 -6.20 -0.30 7.53
C GLU A 121 -4.90 0.37 8.02
N ASN A 122 -4.95 1.66 8.34
CA ASN A 122 -3.77 2.45 8.78
C ASN A 122 -2.58 2.37 7.79
N GLY A 123 -2.86 2.31 6.49
CA GLY A 123 -1.84 2.30 5.44
C GLY A 123 -1.28 0.91 5.10
N THR A 124 -1.88 -0.18 5.61
CA THR A 124 -1.48 -1.55 5.25
C THR A 124 -2.29 -2.13 4.11
N LEU A 125 -3.39 -1.49 3.71
CA LEU A 125 -4.21 -1.89 2.57
C LEU A 125 -4.36 -0.71 1.60
N MET A 126 -4.17 -0.96 0.31
CA MET A 126 -4.25 0.04 -0.74
C MET A 126 -5.20 -0.45 -1.83
N PHE A 127 -6.22 0.34 -2.12
CA PHE A 127 -7.10 0.16 -3.28
C PHE A 127 -6.57 1.03 -4.41
N VAL A 128 -6.35 0.46 -5.60
CA VAL A 128 -5.82 1.18 -6.75
C VAL A 128 -6.79 1.06 -7.93
N ARG A 129 -6.94 2.13 -8.69
CA ARG A 129 -7.68 2.15 -9.95
C ARG A 129 -6.97 2.98 -11.02
N PHE A 130 -7.02 2.51 -12.26
CA PHE A 130 -6.42 3.20 -13.41
C PHE A 130 -7.19 2.90 -14.68
N LYS A 131 -7.05 3.76 -15.70
CA LYS A 131 -7.73 3.59 -16.98
C LYS A 131 -7.07 2.49 -17.80
N SER A 132 -7.88 1.53 -18.26
CA SER A 132 -7.48 0.48 -19.20
C SER A 132 -7.53 1.01 -20.63
N ALA A 133 -6.41 1.55 -21.12
CA ALA A 133 -6.30 2.07 -22.49
C ALA A 133 -6.72 1.05 -23.59
N GLU A 134 -6.66 -0.25 -23.33
CA GLU A 134 -7.08 -1.30 -24.28
C GLU A 134 -8.59 -1.50 -24.40
N LYS A 135 -9.36 -1.12 -23.37
CA LYS A 135 -10.80 -1.43 -23.29
C LYS A 135 -11.69 -0.20 -23.55
N GLY A 136 -11.07 0.95 -23.87
CA GLY A 136 -11.72 2.24 -24.07
C GLY A 136 -11.49 3.20 -22.89
N ASP A 137 -11.61 4.50 -23.15
CA ASP A 137 -11.29 5.58 -22.19
C ASP A 137 -12.13 5.54 -20.89
N ASP A 138 -13.22 4.78 -20.88
CA ASP A 138 -14.16 4.64 -19.77
C ASP A 138 -14.02 3.34 -18.98
N VAL A 139 -13.08 2.46 -19.35
CA VAL A 139 -12.88 1.20 -18.62
C VAL A 139 -11.80 1.37 -17.56
N TRP A 140 -12.16 1.06 -16.31
CA TRP A 140 -11.28 1.16 -15.15
C TRP A 140 -10.85 -0.23 -14.67
N SER A 141 -9.55 -0.41 -14.53
CA SER A 141 -8.97 -1.54 -13.80
C SER A 141 -8.93 -1.23 -12.31
N HIS A 142 -9.12 -2.26 -11.50
CA HIS A 142 -9.06 -2.17 -10.05
C HIS A 142 -8.09 -3.21 -9.52
N GLU A 143 -7.25 -2.80 -8.59
CA GLU A 143 -6.30 -3.67 -7.91
C GLU A 143 -6.38 -3.42 -6.40
N ILE A 144 -6.09 -4.45 -5.62
CA ILE A 144 -6.04 -4.37 -4.17
C ILE A 144 -4.69 -4.88 -3.73
N TRP A 145 -4.01 -4.12 -2.88
CA TRP A 145 -2.63 -4.38 -2.48
C TRP A 145 -2.51 -4.32 -0.97
N ARG A 146 -1.89 -5.32 -0.36
CA ARG A 146 -1.61 -5.37 1.08
C ARG A 146 -0.11 -5.21 1.30
N LYS A 147 0.27 -4.32 2.22
CA LYS A 147 1.68 -4.11 2.57
C LYS A 147 2.21 -5.36 3.27
N ILE A 148 3.36 -5.85 2.82
CA ILE A 148 4.06 -6.98 3.45
C ILE A 148 4.88 -6.42 4.60
N ASP A 149 4.78 -7.07 5.75
CA ASP A 149 5.48 -6.69 6.96
C ASP A 149 6.28 -7.88 7.53
N MET A 150 7.25 -7.56 8.37
CA MET A 150 8.06 -8.58 9.03
C MET A 150 7.29 -9.18 10.21
N PRO A 151 7.07 -10.51 10.27
CA PRO A 151 6.46 -11.12 11.43
C PRO A 151 7.40 -11.03 12.65
N SER A 152 6.82 -10.96 13.85
CA SER A 152 7.60 -10.89 15.11
C SER A 152 8.35 -12.18 15.44
N VAL A 153 7.94 -13.31 14.85
CA VAL A 153 8.52 -14.64 15.05
C VAL A 153 8.70 -15.32 13.70
N TYR A 154 9.82 -16.01 13.54
CA TYR A 154 10.08 -16.81 12.34
C TYR A 154 9.20 -18.08 12.31
N PRO A 155 8.39 -18.31 11.26
CA PRO A 155 7.53 -19.50 11.19
C PRO A 155 8.35 -20.80 11.17
N THR A 156 7.91 -21.80 11.92
CA THR A 156 8.64 -23.08 12.08
C THR A 156 8.43 -24.05 10.93
N ASP A 157 7.40 -23.84 10.12
CA ASP A 157 6.93 -24.71 9.03
C ASP A 157 7.16 -24.10 7.63
N ILE A 158 7.98 -23.05 7.54
CA ILE A 158 8.28 -22.39 6.26
C ILE A 158 9.21 -23.22 5.38
N VAL A 159 8.87 -23.34 4.10
CA VAL A 159 9.76 -23.87 3.06
C VAL A 159 10.42 -22.68 2.35
N ARG A 160 11.76 -22.65 2.31
CA ARG A 160 12.56 -21.58 1.70
C ARG A 160 13.02 -21.93 0.30
#